data_AF-A0A914XSM7-F1
#
_entry.id   AF-A0A914XSM7-F1
#
_cell.length_a   1.000
_cell.length_b   1.000
_cell.length_c   1.000
_cell.angle_alpha   90.00
_cell.angle_beta   90.00
_cell.angle_gamma   90.00
#
_symmetry.space_group_name_H-M   'P 1'
#
loop_
_entity.id
_entity.type
_entity.pdbx_description
1 polymer ?
#
loop_
_entity_poly.entity_id
_entity_poly.type
_entity_poly.pdbx_seq_one_letter_code
_entity_poly.pdbx_strand_id
1 'polypeptide(L)'
;MSFNGGSSRMPMVNELLNELFPLSLEQQFYQSRRLNPDEAVAYGAAIRAAQLSDPSHRDYAGPITNALPIGIGIGLIEDKYSLMIKGQTKFPTKVKKRYFTTENNQKTASIVVSFFHQFINFLCSAKHALSDCPVVTSRILSFQSNVNKM
;
A
#
# COMPACT_ATOMS: atom_id res chain seq x y z
N MET A 1 -21.89 -3.32 2.22
CA MET A 1 -21.21 -2.11 1.69
C MET A 1 -21.71 -0.89 2.46
N SER A 2 -20.85 0.00 2.97
CA SER A 2 -21.24 1.19 3.74
C SER A 2 -20.85 2.49 3.03
N PHE A 3 -21.70 3.51 3.13
CA PHE A 3 -21.45 4.83 2.57
C PHE A 3 -20.69 5.69 3.56
N ASN A 4 -19.52 6.19 3.16
CA ASN A 4 -18.71 7.07 3.98
C ASN A 4 -18.36 8.32 3.15
N GLY A 5 -18.56 9.50 3.72
CA GLY A 5 -18.35 10.80 3.07
C GLY A 5 -19.63 11.44 2.51
N GLY A 6 -19.68 12.77 2.59
CA GLY A 6 -20.87 13.57 2.28
C GLY A 6 -21.35 13.51 0.83
N SER A 7 -20.48 13.16 -0.13
CA SER A 7 -20.87 12.96 -1.54
C SER A 7 -21.85 11.81 -1.73
N SER A 8 -21.90 10.86 -0.79
CA SER A 8 -22.86 9.75 -0.77
C SER A 8 -24.32 10.21 -0.56
N ARG A 9 -24.53 11.48 -0.15
CA ARG A 9 -25.86 12.09 -0.02
C ARG A 9 -26.47 12.48 -1.37
N MET A 10 -25.69 12.47 -2.45
CA MET A 10 -26.21 12.75 -3.79
C MET A 10 -27.15 11.62 -4.26
N PRO A 11 -28.38 11.92 -4.70
CA PRO A 11 -29.35 10.89 -5.12
C PRO A 11 -28.84 10.08 -6.32
N MET A 12 -28.22 10.74 -7.29
CA MET A 12 -27.64 10.10 -8.49
C MET A 12 -26.56 9.06 -8.16
N VAL A 13 -25.74 9.29 -7.14
CA VAL A 13 -24.71 8.33 -6.69
C VAL A 13 -25.36 7.07 -6.14
N ASN A 14 -26.47 7.21 -5.42
CA ASN A 14 -27.22 6.08 -4.88
C ASN A 14 -27.91 5.27 -5.99
N GLU A 15 -28.47 5.94 -7.00
CA GLU A 15 -29.08 5.29 -8.17
C GLU A 15 -28.06 4.47 -8.96
N LEU A 16 -26.92 5.06 -9.31
CA LEU A 16 -25.82 4.36 -10.01
C LEU A 16 -25.31 3.14 -9.24
N LEU A 17 -25.22 3.23 -7.91
CA LEU A 17 -24.78 2.12 -7.07
C LEU A 17 -25.82 0.99 -6.99
N ASN A 18 -27.11 1.33 -7.02
CA ASN A 18 -28.18 0.33 -7.10
C ASN A 18 -28.15 -0.40 -8.45
N GLU A 19 -27.83 0.30 -9.54
CA GLU A 19 -27.67 -0.29 -10.88
C GLU A 19 -26.43 -1.20 -10.98
N LEU A 20 -25.31 -0.80 -10.39
CA LEU A 20 -24.06 -1.57 -10.40
C LEU A 20 -24.13 -2.84 -9.51
N PHE A 21 -24.97 -2.86 -8.47
CA PHE A 21 -25.09 -3.97 -7.53
C PHE A 21 -26.55 -4.44 -7.35
N PRO A 22 -27.17 -5.05 -8.37
CA PRO A 22 -28.62 -5.17 -8.48
C PRO A 22 -29.31 -6.25 -7.60
N LEU A 23 -28.61 -7.17 -6.91
CA LEU A 23 -29.26 -8.40 -6.40
C LEU A 23 -28.96 -8.88 -4.96
N SER A 24 -28.20 -8.17 -4.12
CA SER A 24 -27.83 -8.73 -2.80
C SER A 24 -27.81 -7.78 -1.61
N LEU A 25 -28.38 -6.56 -1.74
CA LEU A 25 -28.12 -5.49 -0.78
C LEU A 25 -29.30 -4.60 -0.39
N GLU A 26 -30.56 -4.84 -0.77
CA GLU A 26 -31.68 -3.98 -0.32
C GLU A 26 -31.72 -3.82 1.21
N GLN A 27 -31.44 -4.90 1.96
CA GLN A 27 -31.35 -4.85 3.41
C GLN A 27 -30.05 -4.22 3.93
N GLN A 28 -28.93 -4.32 3.20
CA GLN A 28 -27.65 -3.74 3.61
C GLN A 28 -27.54 -2.24 3.30
N PHE A 29 -28.16 -1.74 2.22
CA PHE A 29 -28.25 -0.31 1.91
C PHE A 29 -29.07 0.45 2.96
N TYR A 30 -30.08 -0.19 3.55
CA TYR A 30 -30.86 0.41 4.64
C TYR A 30 -30.09 0.46 5.96
N GLN A 31 -29.25 -0.55 6.24
CA GLN A 31 -28.40 -0.58 7.43
C GLN A 31 -27.22 0.39 7.35
N SER A 32 -26.65 0.62 6.16
CA SER A 32 -25.55 1.56 5.96
C SER A 32 -25.96 3.04 6.09
N ARG A 33 -27.27 3.35 6.08
CA ARG A 33 -27.80 4.70 6.37
C ARG A 33 -28.01 4.98 7.86
N ARG A 34 -27.84 3.99 8.75
CA ARG A 34 -28.01 4.17 10.21
C ARG A 34 -26.87 4.94 10.86
N LEU A 35 -25.70 4.94 10.23
CA LEU A 35 -24.54 5.70 10.67
C LEU A 35 -24.39 6.93 9.78
N ASN A 36 -24.10 8.07 10.41
CA ASN A 36 -23.78 9.29 9.68
C ASN A 36 -22.50 9.06 8.85
N PRO A 37 -22.54 9.23 7.51
CA PRO A 37 -21.41 8.92 6.63
C PRO A 37 -20.21 9.85 6.89
N ASP A 38 -20.46 11.02 7.48
CA ASP A 38 -19.46 12.03 7.81
C ASP A 38 -18.74 11.72 9.15
N GLU A 39 -19.38 10.96 10.04
CA GLU A 39 -18.86 10.62 11.38
C GLU A 39 -18.27 9.21 11.45
N ALA A 40 -18.64 8.32 10.52
CA ALA A 40 -18.23 6.92 10.52
C ALA A 40 -16.70 6.73 10.57
N VAL A 41 -15.95 7.61 9.88
CA VAL A 41 -14.47 7.58 9.89
C VAL A 41 -13.91 7.94 11.27
N ALA A 42 -14.49 8.94 11.95
CA ALA A 42 -14.06 9.36 13.27
C ALA A 42 -14.33 8.27 14.33
N TYR A 43 -15.51 7.64 14.28
CA TYR A 43 -15.83 6.51 15.16
C TYR A 43 -14.86 5.33 14.99
N GLY A 44 -14.57 4.95 13.74
CA GLY A 44 -13.61 3.87 13.46
C GLY A 44 -12.20 4.20 13.95
N ALA A 45 -11.77 5.45 13.80
CA ALA A 45 -10.48 5.92 14.33
C ALA A 45 -10.43 5.90 15.86
N ALA A 46 -11.51 6.31 16.54
CA ALA A 46 -11.60 6.29 18.00
C ALA A 46 -11.52 4.87 18.57
N ILE A 47 -12.26 3.92 17.99
CA ILE A 47 -12.19 2.50 18.37
C ILE A 47 -10.76 1.98 18.15
N ARG A 48 -10.15 2.33 17.02
CA ARG A 48 -8.77 1.91 16.74
C ARG A 48 -7.77 2.47 17.75
N ALA A 49 -7.93 3.73 18.15
CA ALA A 49 -7.09 4.36 19.16
C ALA A 49 -7.29 3.71 20.54
N ALA A 50 -8.53 3.40 20.94
CA ALA A 50 -8.82 2.71 22.19
C ALA A 50 -8.15 1.33 22.26
N GLN A 51 -8.20 0.56 21.17
CA GLN A 51 -7.54 -0.74 21.05
C GLN A 51 -6.01 -0.69 21.15
N LEU A 52 -5.41 0.39 20.65
CA LEU A 52 -3.96 0.60 20.73
C LEU A 52 -3.53 1.09 22.12
N SER A 53 -4.42 1.79 22.82
CA SER A 53 -4.16 2.37 24.15
C SER A 53 -4.33 1.36 25.27
N ASP A 54 -5.39 0.54 25.21
CA ASP A 54 -5.64 -0.52 26.19
C ASP A 54 -5.87 -1.87 25.50
N PRO A 55 -5.01 -2.88 25.75
CA PRO A 55 -5.17 -4.22 25.23
C PRO A 55 -6.45 -4.95 25.69
N SER A 56 -7.13 -4.48 26.74
CA SER A 56 -8.43 -4.98 27.20
C SER A 56 -9.55 -4.72 26.18
N HIS A 57 -9.37 -3.73 25.30
CA HIS A 57 -10.34 -3.35 24.28
C HIS A 57 -10.15 -4.09 22.93
N ARG A 58 -9.30 -5.13 22.87
CA ARG A 58 -9.07 -5.90 21.64
C ARG A 58 -10.28 -6.66 21.13
N ASP A 59 -11.26 -6.96 21.99
CA ASP A 59 -12.45 -7.73 21.62
C ASP A 59 -13.54 -6.88 20.97
N TYR A 60 -13.47 -5.54 21.03
CA TYR A 60 -14.49 -4.64 20.48
C TYR A 60 -14.56 -4.65 18.95
N ALA A 61 -13.44 -4.93 18.29
CA ALA A 61 -13.36 -5.13 16.85
C ALA A 61 -12.19 -6.08 16.60
N GLY A 62 -12.45 -7.25 16.01
CA GLY A 62 -11.45 -8.31 15.82
C GLY A 62 -10.15 -7.84 15.14
N PRO A 63 -9.15 -8.72 14.99
CA PRO A 63 -7.81 -8.34 14.55
C PRO A 63 -7.81 -7.62 13.19
N ILE A 64 -7.47 -6.33 13.21
CA ILE A 64 -7.40 -5.49 12.00
C ILE A 64 -6.03 -5.71 11.33
N THR A 65 -6.05 -6.14 10.07
CA THR A 65 -4.86 -6.29 9.24
C THR A 65 -4.88 -5.29 8.09
N ASN A 66 -3.89 -4.41 8.03
CA ASN A 66 -3.73 -3.47 6.93
C ASN A 66 -2.99 -4.11 5.76
N ALA A 67 -3.31 -3.69 4.54
CA ALA A 67 -2.60 -4.10 3.33
C ALA A 67 -2.20 -2.87 2.50
N LEU A 68 -1.09 -2.98 1.79
CA LEU A 68 -0.61 -1.91 0.91
C LEU A 68 -1.55 -1.75 -0.29
N PRO A 69 -2.03 -0.55 -0.62
CA PRO A 69 -2.91 -0.36 -1.78
C PRO A 69 -2.16 -0.52 -3.11
N ILE A 70 -0.88 -0.13 -3.14
CA ILE A 70 -0.04 -0.12 -4.33
C ILE A 70 1.32 -0.78 -4.07
N GLY A 71 1.97 -1.24 -5.14
CA GLY A 71 3.29 -1.85 -5.06
C GLY A 71 4.39 -0.80 -4.88
N ILE A 72 5.46 -1.17 -4.21
CA ILE A 72 6.67 -0.34 -4.05
C ILE A 72 7.84 -1.09 -4.68
N GLY A 73 8.68 -0.37 -5.42
CA GLY A 73 9.86 -0.93 -6.04
C GLY A 73 10.95 0.11 -6.25
N ILE A 74 12.05 -0.32 -6.85
CA ILE A 74 13.16 0.55 -7.18
C ILE A 74 13.41 0.60 -8.68
N GLY A 75 13.82 1.76 -9.18
CA GLY A 75 14.35 1.92 -10.53
C GLY A 75 15.72 1.27 -10.67
N LEU A 76 15.92 0.49 -11.72
CA LEU A 76 17.19 -0.04 -12.19
C LEU A 76 17.62 0.75 -13.44
N ILE A 77 18.71 0.32 -14.08
CA ILE A 77 19.19 0.92 -15.33
C ILE A 77 18.31 0.47 -16.51
N GLU A 78 18.26 1.27 -17.58
CA GLU A 78 17.52 1.02 -18.82
C GLU A 78 16.00 0.95 -18.63
N ASP A 79 15.41 1.85 -17.83
CA ASP A 79 13.97 1.90 -17.54
C ASP A 79 13.37 0.62 -16.95
N LYS A 80 14.24 -0.30 -16.49
CA LYS A 80 13.82 -1.50 -15.76
C LYS A 80 13.52 -1.14 -14.33
N TYR A 81 12.60 -1.88 -13.72
CA TYR A 81 12.27 -1.74 -12.31
C TYR A 81 12.25 -3.08 -11.61
N SER A 82 12.58 -3.05 -10.32
CA SER A 82 12.49 -4.21 -9.44
C SER A 82 11.37 -3.98 -8.44
N LEU A 83 10.29 -4.75 -8.55
CA LEU A 83 9.22 -4.74 -7.56
C LEU A 83 9.78 -5.29 -6.22
N MET A 84 9.75 -4.47 -5.18
CA MET A 84 10.23 -4.84 -3.84
C MET A 84 9.10 -5.42 -3.01
N ILE A 85 7.99 -4.68 -2.91
CA ILE A 85 6.80 -5.08 -2.16
C ILE A 85 5.60 -5.02 -3.10
N LYS A 86 4.87 -6.14 -3.22
CA LYS A 86 3.68 -6.22 -4.07
C LYS A 86 2.54 -5.43 -3.43
N GLY A 87 1.68 -4.84 -4.26
CA GLY A 87 0.38 -4.34 -3.81
C GLY A 87 -0.41 -5.46 -3.11
N GLN A 88 -1.28 -5.07 -2.20
CA GLN A 88 -2.09 -5.93 -1.33
C GLN A 88 -1.28 -6.78 -0.32
N THR A 89 0.02 -6.54 -0.18
CA THR A 89 0.83 -7.20 0.87
C THR A 89 0.45 -6.64 2.25
N LYS A 90 0.28 -7.53 3.24
CA LYS A 90 -0.06 -7.18 4.62
C LYS A 90 1.08 -6.39 5.29
N PHE A 91 0.76 -5.36 6.06
CA PHE A 91 1.73 -4.61 6.86
C PHE A 91 1.65 -5.03 8.34
N PRO A 92 2.77 -5.21 9.05
CA PRO A 92 4.16 -4.90 8.69
C PRO A 92 4.84 -5.98 7.83
N THR A 93 5.63 -5.57 6.83
CA THR A 93 6.47 -6.48 6.01
C THR A 93 7.84 -5.85 5.78
N LYS A 94 8.91 -6.66 5.83
CA LYS A 94 10.27 -6.26 5.45
C LYS A 94 10.75 -7.12 4.28
N VAL A 95 11.28 -6.49 3.24
CA VAL A 95 11.89 -7.19 2.10
C VAL A 95 13.31 -6.70 1.94
N LYS A 96 14.25 -7.62 1.72
CA LYS A 96 15.65 -7.31 1.42
C LYS A 96 16.02 -7.98 0.10
N LYS A 97 16.58 -7.21 -0.83
CA LYS A 97 17.14 -7.69 -2.09
C LYS A 97 18.56 -7.14 -2.24
N ARG A 98 19.47 -7.95 -2.78
CA ARG A 98 20.84 -7.54 -3.06
C ARG A 98 20.92 -7.00 -4.48
N TYR A 99 21.58 -5.86 -4.64
CA TYR A 99 21.86 -5.21 -5.91
C TYR A 99 23.37 -5.02 -6.07
N PHE A 100 23.82 -4.90 -7.31
CA PHE A 100 25.22 -4.70 -7.65
C PHE A 100 25.37 -3.40 -8.46
N THR A 101 26.54 -2.78 -8.34
CA THR A 101 26.92 -1.64 -9.19
C THR A 101 27.07 -2.10 -10.62
N THR A 102 26.69 -1.23 -11.55
CA THR A 102 26.73 -1.52 -12.98
C THR A 102 28.06 -1.12 -13.61
N GLU A 103 28.77 -0.19 -12.99
CA GLU A 103 30.07 0.29 -13.44
C GLU A 103 31.19 -0.14 -12.49
N ASN A 104 32.36 -0.41 -13.06
CA ASN A 104 33.58 -0.68 -12.30
C ASN A 104 33.96 0.55 -11.48
N ASN A 105 34.36 0.36 -10.23
CA ASN A 105 34.82 1.43 -9.34
C ASN A 105 33.78 2.55 -9.10
N GLN A 106 32.49 2.24 -9.23
CA GLN A 106 31.40 3.17 -8.96
C GLN A 106 31.38 3.57 -7.47
N LYS A 107 31.71 4.83 -7.18
CA LYS A 107 31.77 5.38 -5.80
C LYS A 107 30.40 5.80 -5.23
N THR A 108 29.45 6.10 -6.12
CA THR A 108 28.11 6.59 -5.75
C THR A 108 27.03 5.85 -6.50
N ALA A 109 25.97 5.42 -5.81
CA ALA A 109 24.80 4.76 -6.39
C ALA A 109 23.54 5.56 -6.07
N SER A 110 22.71 5.82 -7.09
CA SER A 110 21.41 6.46 -6.90
C SER A 110 20.31 5.41 -6.83
N ILE A 111 19.54 5.42 -5.75
CA ILE A 111 18.37 4.57 -5.58
C ILE A 111 17.14 5.45 -5.77
N VAL A 112 16.34 5.11 -6.77
CA VAL A 112 15.04 5.74 -7.00
C VAL A 112 13.96 4.79 -6.49
N VAL A 113 13.28 5.17 -5.41
CA VAL A 113 12.14 4.43 -4.88
C VAL A 113 10.87 4.98 -5.52
N SER A 114 10.07 4.11 -6.13
CA SER A 114 8.84 4.52 -6.81
C SER A 114 7.65 3.66 -6.41
N PHE A 115 6.46 4.27 -6.48
CA PHE A 115 5.19 3.56 -6.35
C PHE A 115 4.69 3.10 -7.72
N PHE A 116 4.20 1.86 -7.79
CA PHE A 116 3.78 1.20 -9.03
C PHE A 116 2.26 0.98 -9.02
N HIS A 117 1.59 1.47 -10.07
CA HIS A 117 0.22 1.12 -10.38
C HIS A 117 0.15 0.59 -11.82
N GLN A 118 0.14 -0.75 -11.96
CA GLN A 118 0.30 -1.46 -13.25
C GLN A 118 1.59 -1.07 -13.99
N PHE A 119 1.96 -1.87 -14.99
CA PHE A 119 3.35 -2.08 -15.45
C PHE A 119 4.16 -0.84 -15.92
N ILE A 120 3.64 0.39 -15.93
CA ILE A 120 4.28 1.52 -16.66
C ILE A 120 4.18 2.89 -15.95
N ASN A 121 3.19 3.17 -15.09
CA ASN A 121 2.96 4.56 -14.62
C ASN A 121 3.51 4.80 -13.19
N PHE A 122 4.50 5.67 -13.10
CA PHE A 122 5.06 6.18 -11.84
C PHE A 122 4.22 7.35 -11.33
N LEU A 123 3.61 7.19 -10.14
CA LEU A 123 2.84 8.26 -9.50
C LEU A 123 3.72 9.20 -8.67
N CYS A 124 4.81 8.70 -8.07
CA CYS A 124 5.72 9.47 -7.25
C CYS A 124 7.04 8.70 -7.04
N SER A 125 8.16 9.43 -7.04
CA SER A 125 9.50 8.87 -6.87
C SER A 125 10.31 9.66 -5.85
N ALA A 126 10.92 8.96 -4.88
CA ALA A 126 11.91 9.51 -3.97
C ALA A 126 13.30 9.06 -4.41
N LYS A 127 14.26 10.00 -4.47
CA LYS A 127 15.66 9.70 -4.82
C LYS A 127 16.51 9.70 -3.56
N HIS A 128 17.30 8.66 -3.37
CA HIS A 128 18.26 8.55 -2.29
C HIS A 128 19.63 8.17 -2.86
N ALA A 129 20.65 8.98 -2.59
CA ALA A 129 22.01 8.71 -3.02
C ALA A 129 22.77 7.97 -1.92
N LEU A 130 23.41 6.86 -2.28
CA LEU A 130 24.38 6.16 -1.47
C LEU A 130 25.79 6.61 -1.88
N SER A 131 26.51 7.23 -0.96
CA SER A 131 27.96 7.50 -1.07
C SER A 131 28.78 6.33 -0.52
N ASP A 132 30.08 6.36 -0.78
CA ASP A 132 31.08 5.46 -0.20
C ASP A 132 30.90 3.98 -0.56
N CYS A 133 30.49 3.72 -1.80
CA CYS A 133 30.50 2.36 -2.33
C CYS A 133 31.97 1.87 -2.49
N PRO A 134 32.30 0.66 -2.01
CA PRO A 134 33.65 0.12 -2.13
C PRO A 134 34.03 -0.07 -3.60
N VAL A 135 35.32 0.12 -3.89
CA VAL A 135 35.89 -0.03 -5.23
C VAL A 135 35.89 -1.52 -5.59
N VAL A 136 34.95 -1.94 -6.45
CA VAL A 136 34.76 -3.35 -6.85
C VAL A 136 34.49 -3.43 -8.35
N THR A 137 34.87 -4.55 -8.99
CA THR A 137 34.51 -4.87 -10.38
C THR A 137 33.03 -5.26 -10.49
N SER A 138 32.34 -4.74 -11.51
CA SER A 138 30.92 -4.99 -11.75
C SER A 138 30.64 -6.49 -11.91
N ARG A 139 29.58 -7.00 -11.26
CA ARG A 139 29.06 -8.36 -11.49
C ARG A 139 27.65 -8.27 -12.04
N ILE A 140 27.35 -9.10 -13.05
CA ILE A 140 26.01 -9.21 -13.66
C ILE A 140 24.97 -9.48 -12.57
N LEU A 141 23.85 -8.73 -12.60
CA LEU A 141 22.72 -8.85 -11.68
C LEU A 141 22.14 -10.28 -11.71
N SER A 142 22.68 -11.16 -10.86
CA SER A 142 22.09 -12.46 -10.57
C SER A 142 21.18 -12.32 -9.36
N PHE A 143 19.88 -12.50 -9.59
CA PHE A 143 18.84 -12.32 -8.59
C PHE A 143 18.86 -13.46 -7.58
N GLN A 144 19.12 -13.14 -6.30
CA GLN A 144 18.73 -14.00 -5.19
C GLN A 144 17.82 -13.22 -4.25
N SER A 145 16.53 -13.55 -4.26
CA SER A 145 15.54 -13.04 -3.31
C SER A 145 15.33 -14.05 -2.18
N ASN A 146 15.65 -13.66 -0.95
CA ASN A 146 15.13 -14.32 0.25
C ASN A 146 14.06 -13.40 0.85
N VAL A 147 12.81 -13.82 0.77
CA VAL A 147 11.67 -13.13 1.39
C VAL A 147 11.43 -13.81 2.74
N ASN A 148 11.88 -13.18 3.82
CA ASN A 148 11.50 -13.59 5.17
C ASN A 148 10.28 -12.76 5.57
N LYS A 149 9.11 -13.41 5.70
CA LYS A 149 7.97 -12.85 6.41
C LYS A 149 8.30 -12.85 7.91
N MET A 150 8.01 -11.74 8.57
CA MET A 150 7.92 -11.68 10.04
C MET A 150 6.57 -12.20 10.48
#